data_AF-A0A259LJW6-F1
#
_entry.id   AF-A0A259LJW6-F1
#
_cell.length_a   1.000
_cell.length_b   1.000
_cell.length_c   1.000
_cell.angle_alpha   90.00
_cell.angle_beta   90.00
_cell.angle_gamma   90.00
#
_symmetry.space_group_name_H-M   'P 1'
#
loop_
_entity.id
_entity.type
_entity.pdbx_description
1 polymer ?
#
loop_
_entity_poly.entity_id
_entity_poly.type
_entity_poly.pdbx_seq_one_letter_code
_entity_poly.pdbx_strand_id
1 'polypeptide(L)'
;TQPKNALLKQYQRLFDMENVQLTFTPEALTAVARRAITRKTGARGLRSIMESILLDTMFELPNLRGVEEVVINAEVVDGNAEPLYVHASKTQTEAG
;
A
#
# COMPACT_ATOMS: atom_id res chain seq x y z
N THR A 1 -3.88 -18.52 -11.93
CA THR A 1 -3.01 -17.57 -11.19
C THR A 1 -3.55 -16.16 -11.40
N GLN A 2 -3.97 -15.45 -10.35
CA GLN A 2 -4.51 -14.10 -10.49
C GLN A 2 -3.35 -13.07 -10.51
N PRO A 3 -3.16 -12.30 -11.60
CA PRO A 3 -2.03 -11.37 -11.74
C PRO A 3 -1.95 -10.28 -10.66
N LYS A 4 -3.05 -10.06 -9.92
CA LYS A 4 -3.12 -9.12 -8.78
C LYS A 4 -2.18 -9.46 -7.64
N ASN A 5 -2.08 -10.74 -7.29
CA ASN A 5 -1.29 -11.16 -6.14
C ASN A 5 0.21 -11.11 -6.42
N ALA A 6 0.63 -11.23 -7.67
CA ALA A 6 2.05 -11.16 -8.02
C ALA A 6 2.58 -9.72 -7.95
N LEU A 7 1.81 -8.73 -8.41
CA LEU A 7 2.20 -7.32 -8.34
C LEU A 7 2.21 -6.80 -6.91
N LEU A 8 1.20 -7.13 -6.09
CA LEU A 8 1.19 -6.75 -4.69
C LEU A 8 2.44 -7.22 -3.96
N LYS A 9 2.83 -8.50 -4.16
CA LYS A 9 4.06 -9.05 -3.56
C LYS A 9 5.32 -8.34 -4.02
N GLN A 10 5.37 -7.83 -5.26
CA GLN A 10 6.50 -7.04 -5.74
C GLN A 10 6.63 -5.72 -4.97
N TYR A 11 5.52 -4.99 -4.77
CA TYR A 11 5.53 -3.76 -3.99
C TYR A 11 5.80 -4.02 -2.50
N GLN A 12 5.23 -5.08 -1.93
CA GLN A 12 5.56 -5.49 -0.55
C GLN A 12 7.06 -5.74 -0.39
N ARG A 13 7.69 -6.42 -1.36
CA ARG A 13 9.14 -6.63 -1.35
C ARG A 13 9.94 -5.32 -1.42
N LEU A 14 9.47 -4.33 -2.17
CA LEU A 14 10.13 -3.01 -2.24
C LEU A 14 10.05 -2.27 -0.91
N PHE A 15 8.90 -2.32 -0.24
CA PHE A 15 8.72 -1.70 1.07
C PHE A 15 9.54 -2.45 2.15
N ASP A 16 9.58 -3.78 2.09
CA ASP A 16 10.39 -4.60 2.99
C ASP A 16 11.88 -4.26 2.90
N MET A 17 12.39 -3.83 1.74
CA MET A 17 13.79 -3.39 1.58
C MET A 17 14.12 -2.14 2.39
N GLU A 18 13.12 -1.29 2.66
CA GLU A 18 13.21 -0.12 3.53
C GLU A 18 12.79 -0.44 4.98
N ASN A 19 12.61 -1.73 5.33
CA ASN A 19 12.09 -2.20 6.62
C ASN A 19 10.69 -1.67 6.97
N VAL A 20 9.85 -1.43 5.95
CA VAL A 20 8.45 -1.00 6.13
C VAL A 20 7.53 -2.09 5.59
N GLN A 21 6.50 -2.46 6.33
CA GLN A 21 5.47 -3.38 5.84
C GLN A 21 4.46 -2.64 4.96
N LEU A 22 4.05 -3.22 3.83
CA LEU A 22 2.96 -2.71 3.01
C LEU A 22 1.72 -3.61 3.11
N THR A 23 0.63 -3.03 3.61
CA THR A 23 -0.66 -3.72 3.76
C THR A 23 -1.74 -3.05 2.94
N PHE A 24 -2.48 -3.87 2.19
CA PHE A 24 -3.72 -3.46 1.53
C PHE A 24 -4.89 -4.10 2.26
N THR A 25 -5.86 -3.30 2.66
CA THR A 25 -7.12 -3.81 3.20
C THR A 25 -7.88 -4.63 2.14
N PRO A 26 -8.75 -5.58 2.53
CA PRO A 26 -9.59 -6.33 1.59
C PRO A 26 -10.42 -5.42 0.66
N GLU A 27 -10.91 -4.30 1.19
CA GLU A 27 -11.69 -3.31 0.46
C GLU A 27 -10.82 -2.57 -0.57
N ALA A 28 -9.58 -2.23 -0.22
CA ALA A 28 -8.62 -1.64 -1.16
C ALA A 28 -8.32 -2.57 -2.34
N LEU A 29 -8.10 -3.87 -2.09
CA LEU A 29 -7.88 -4.86 -3.16
C LEU A 29 -9.08 -4.94 -4.10
N THR A 30 -10.29 -4.85 -3.54
CA THR A 30 -11.54 -4.84 -4.30
C THR A 30 -11.69 -3.55 -5.11
N ALA A 31 -11.35 -2.39 -4.53
CA ALA A 31 -11.37 -1.10 -5.23
C ALA A 31 -10.37 -1.06 -6.39
N VAL A 32 -9.13 -1.55 -6.19
CA VAL A 32 -8.11 -1.66 -7.25
C VAL A 32 -8.61 -2.57 -8.37
N ALA A 33 -9.19 -3.72 -8.01
CA ALA A 33 -9.78 -4.65 -8.96
C ALA A 33 -10.87 -4.01 -9.83
N ARG A 34 -11.80 -3.28 -9.20
CA ARG A 34 -12.88 -2.55 -9.87
C ARG A 34 -12.32 -1.50 -10.82
N ARG A 35 -11.38 -0.68 -10.34
CA ARG A 35 -10.78 0.42 -11.11
C ARG A 35 -10.02 -0.10 -12.34
N ALA A 36 -9.33 -1.23 -12.22
CA ALA A 36 -8.65 -1.90 -13.32
C ALA A 36 -9.61 -2.40 -14.42
N ILE A 37 -10.80 -2.90 -14.02
CA ILE A 37 -11.86 -3.31 -14.95
C ILE A 37 -12.46 -2.08 -15.65
N THR A 38 -12.82 -1.04 -14.89
CA THR A 38 -13.44 0.19 -15.43
C THR A 38 -12.55 0.91 -16.44
N ARG A 39 -11.23 0.97 -16.19
CA ARG A 39 -10.28 1.59 -17.14
C ARG A 39 -10.09 0.78 -18.43
N LYS A 40 -10.67 -0.41 -18.57
CA LYS A 40 -10.52 -1.32 -19.75
C LYS A 40 -9.07 -1.65 -20.11
N THR A 41 -8.14 -1.46 -19.17
CA THR A 41 -6.70 -1.48 -19.42
C THR A 41 -6.04 -2.87 -19.30
N GLY A 42 -6.84 -3.94 -19.13
CA GLY A 42 -6.33 -5.31 -18.96
C GLY A 42 -5.28 -5.43 -17.84
N ALA A 43 -4.35 -6.40 -17.96
CA ALA A 43 -3.32 -6.64 -16.95
C ALA A 43 -2.27 -5.50 -16.83
N ARG A 44 -2.03 -4.73 -17.89
CA ARG A 44 -1.11 -3.57 -17.86
C ARG A 44 -1.65 -2.43 -17.01
N GLY A 45 -2.96 -2.22 -17.03
CA GLY A 45 -3.63 -1.20 -16.22
C GLY A 45 -3.47 -1.37 -14.72
N LEU A 46 -3.38 -2.62 -14.26
CA LEU A 46 -3.25 -2.90 -12.85
C LEU A 46 -1.94 -2.38 -12.28
N ARG A 47 -0.83 -2.55 -13.01
CA ARG A 47 0.47 -1.99 -12.61
C ARG A 47 0.40 -0.47 -12.51
N SER A 48 -0.14 0.19 -13.54
CA SER A 48 -0.28 1.66 -13.54
C SER A 48 -1.15 2.17 -12.39
N ILE A 49 -2.21 1.46 -12.02
CA ILE A 49 -3.05 1.82 -10.87
C ILE A 49 -2.25 1.69 -9.56
N MET A 50 -1.59 0.55 -9.34
CA MET A 50 -0.77 0.34 -8.14
C MET A 50 0.34 1.39 -8.03
N GLU A 51 1.03 1.67 -9.14
CA GLU A 51 2.09 2.68 -9.21
C GLU A 51 1.54 4.07 -8.89
N SER A 52 0.37 4.44 -9.44
CA SER A 52 -0.24 5.74 -9.13
C SER A 52 -0.65 5.90 -7.66
N ILE A 53 -0.99 4.80 -6.98
CA ILE A 53 -1.39 4.83 -5.56
C ILE A 53 -0.16 4.93 -4.65
N LEU A 54 0.95 4.28 -5.05
CA LEU A 54 2.12 4.11 -4.19
C LEU A 54 3.25 5.10 -4.51
N LEU A 55 3.18 5.85 -5.61
CA LEU A 55 4.29 6.67 -6.10
C LEU A 55 4.80 7.65 -5.03
N ASP A 56 3.89 8.42 -4.45
CA ASP A 56 4.23 9.45 -3.46
C ASP A 56 4.80 8.80 -2.20
N THR A 57 4.16 7.75 -1.70
CA THR A 57 4.66 6.98 -0.55
C THR A 57 6.04 6.38 -0.79
N MET A 58 6.30 5.82 -1.98
CA MET A 58 7.62 5.26 -2.31
C MET A 58 8.70 6.33 -2.37
N PHE A 59 8.35 7.54 -2.82
CA PHE A 59 9.26 8.68 -2.82
C PHE A 59 9.58 9.16 -1.40
N GLU A 60 8.58 9.15 -0.52
CA GLU A 60 8.74 9.53 0.88
C GLU A 60 9.40 8.45 1.74
N LEU A 61 9.25 7.18 1.37
CA LEU A 61 9.66 6.00 2.13
C LEU A 61 11.07 6.10 2.76
N PRO A 62 12.13 6.52 2.03
CA PRO A 62 13.48 6.62 2.60
C PRO A 62 13.61 7.66 3.72
N ASN A 63 12.66 8.60 3.80
CA ASN A 63 12.64 9.67 4.79
C ASN A 63 11.67 9.38 5.95
N LEU A 64 10.83 8.34 5.85
CA LEU A 64 9.84 7.98 6.88
C LEU A 64 10.51 7.29 8.07
N ARG A 65 10.95 8.09 9.04
CA ARG A 65 11.60 7.56 10.26
C ARG A 65 10.56 6.99 11.23
N GLY A 66 10.80 5.74 11.66
CA GLY A 66 10.01 5.08 12.69
C GLY A 66 8.61 4.65 12.25
N VAL A 67 8.34 4.68 10.94
CA VAL A 67 7.18 4.00 10.35
C VAL A 67 7.54 2.52 10.21
N GLU A 68 6.68 1.64 10.70
CA GLU A 68 6.83 0.18 10.58
C GLU A 68 5.89 -0.39 9.52
N GLU A 69 4.74 0.25 9.29
CA GLU A 69 3.76 -0.22 8.32
C GLU A 69 3.06 0.95 7.62
N VAL A 70 2.80 0.75 6.33
CA VAL A 70 1.94 1.58 5.50
C VAL A 70 0.69 0.78 5.15
N VAL A 71 -0.48 1.33 5.49
CA VAL A 71 -1.77 0.71 5.20
C VAL A 71 -2.53 1.50 4.13
N ILE A 72 -2.91 0.79 3.07
CA ILE A 72 -3.72 1.30 1.96
C ILE A 72 -5.16 0.80 2.10
N ASN A 73 -6.09 1.73 2.28
CA ASN A 73 -7.53 1.46 2.33
C ASN A 73 -8.23 1.84 1.02
N ALA A 74 -9.54 1.59 0.91
CA ALA A 74 -10.30 1.90 -0.30
C ALA A 74 -10.34 3.39 -0.64
N GLU A 75 -10.39 4.28 0.37
CA GLU A 75 -10.40 5.73 0.15
C GLU A 75 -9.09 6.21 -0.47
N VAL A 76 -7.95 5.65 -0.06
CA VAL A 76 -6.65 5.92 -0.69
C VAL A 76 -6.64 5.47 -2.16
N VAL A 77 -7.20 4.28 -2.43
CA VAL A 77 -7.31 3.76 -3.81
C VAL A 77 -8.19 4.65 -4.69
N ASP A 78 -9.26 5.21 -4.14
CA ASP A 78 -10.18 6.09 -4.85
C ASP A 78 -9.66 7.54 -4.91
N GLY A 79 -8.60 7.88 -4.15
CA GLY A 79 -7.94 9.19 -4.14
C GLY A 79 -8.56 10.21 -3.19
N ASN A 80 -9.32 9.74 -2.20
CA ASN A 80 -10.05 10.56 -1.24
C ASN A 80 -9.32 10.73 0.10
N ALA A 81 -8.24 9.98 0.33
CA ALA A 81 -7.48 9.98 1.57
C ALA A 81 -6.00 9.66 1.31
N GLU A 82 -5.15 9.96 2.29
CA GLU A 82 -3.74 9.59 2.31
C GLU A 82 -3.52 8.23 2.99
N PRO A 83 -2.43 7.51 2.66
CA PRO A 83 -2.02 6.30 3.35
C PRO A 83 -1.92 6.46 4.87
N LEU A 84 -2.24 5.39 5.60
CA LEU A 84 -2.04 5.35 7.05
C LEU A 84 -0.62 4.88 7.36
N TYR A 85 0.12 5.70 8.11
CA TYR A 85 1.45 5.38 8.60
C TYR A 85 1.37 4.88 10.05
N VAL A 86 1.71 3.61 10.26
CA VAL A 86 1.76 2.99 11.58
C VAL A 86 3.18 3.08 12.10
N HIS A 87 3.32 3.66 13.29
CA HIS A 87 4.59 3.77 14.00
C HIS A 87 4.66 2.71 15.09
N ALA A 88 5.88 2.29 15.41
CA ALA A 88 6.16 1.48 16.59
C ALA A 88 5.63 2.22 17.82
N SER A 89 4.48 1.81 18.34
CA SER A 89 4.09 2.22 19.68
C SER A 89 5.10 1.59 20.63
N LYS A 90 6.04 2.38 21.13
CA LYS A 90 6.72 2.03 22.38
C LYS A 90 5.61 1.90 23.40
N THR A 91 5.19 0.67 23.68
CA THR A 91 4.35 0.36 24.83
C THR A 91 5.14 0.78 26.06
N GLN A 92 4.96 2.03 26.48
CA GLN A 92 5.16 2.41 27.85
C GLN A 92 3.97 1.82 28.59
N THR A 93 4.18 0.63 29.14
CA THR A 93 3.40 0.19 30.29
C THR A 93 4.41 -0.35 31.28
N GLU A 94 4.76 0.57 32.16
CA GLU A 94 5.54 0.38 33.37
C GLU A 94 4.86 -0.69 34.23
N ALA A 95 5.67 -1.59 34.79
CA ALA A 95 5.27 -2.37 35.94
C ALA A 95 4.96 -1.40 37.09
N GLY A 96 3.74 -1.50 37.61
CA GLY A 96 3.29 -0.92 38.88
C GLY A 96 2.43 -1.94 39.60
#